data_AF-A0A479ZWH3-F1
#
_entry.id   AF-A0A479ZWH3-F1
#
_cell.length_a   1.000
_cell.length_b   1.000
_cell.length_c   1.000
_cell.angle_alpha   90.00
_cell.angle_beta   90.00
_cell.angle_gamma   90.00
#
_symmetry.space_group_name_H-M   'P 1'
#
loop_
_entity.id
_entity.type
_entity.pdbx_description
1 polymer ?
#
loop_
_entity_poly.entity_id
_entity_poly.type
_entity_poly.pdbx_seq_one_letter_code
_entity_poly.pdbx_strand_id
1 'polypeptide(L)'
;MRFHGQLFFTELAFDLHDVSQTDESTILATWTVRGVLRVPWKARLFFNGYSTYKLNDQGLIFEHIDTWDRGPGEILQQFFKRGVY
;
A
#
# COMPACT_ATOMS: atom_id res chain seq x y z
N MET A 1 -4.67 -14.03 -3.70
CA MET A 1 -5.61 -13.92 -2.55
C MET A 1 -6.46 -12.67 -2.74
N ARG A 2 -7.78 -12.71 -2.51
CA ARG A 2 -8.65 -11.52 -2.62
C ARG A 2 -8.69 -10.82 -1.26
N PHE A 3 -7.91 -9.77 -1.08
CA PHE A 3 -7.89 -8.99 0.14
C PHE A 3 -9.14 -8.08 0.17
N HIS A 4 -10.10 -8.38 1.04
CA HIS A 4 -11.28 -7.54 1.23
C HIS A 4 -10.97 -6.49 2.30
N GLY A 5 -10.35 -5.38 1.91
CA GLY A 5 -9.95 -4.30 2.82
C GLY A 5 -11.09 -3.82 3.73
N GLN A 6 -12.34 -3.87 3.27
CA GLN A 6 -13.54 -3.52 4.05
C GLN A 6 -13.75 -4.34 5.33
N LEU A 7 -13.19 -5.55 5.42
CA LEU A 7 -13.24 -6.36 6.65
C LEU A 7 -12.40 -5.74 7.76
N PHE A 8 -11.23 -5.19 7.40
CA PHE A 8 -10.24 -4.71 8.36
C PHE A 8 -10.26 -3.19 8.55
N PHE A 9 -10.86 -2.46 7.62
CA PHE A 9 -10.88 -1.01 7.60
C PHE A 9 -12.31 -0.47 7.53
N THR A 10 -12.62 0.56 8.31
CA THR A 10 -13.83 1.37 8.14
C THR A 10 -13.68 2.37 7.00
N GLU A 11 -12.44 2.84 6.80
CA GLU A 11 -12.04 3.73 5.71
C GLU A 11 -10.71 3.23 5.18
N LEU A 12 -10.58 3.10 3.86
CA LEU A 12 -9.34 2.73 3.20
C LEU A 12 -9.25 3.48 1.88
N ALA A 13 -8.17 4.24 1.70
CA ALA A 13 -7.82 4.95 0.50
C ALA A 13 -6.41 4.52 0.07
N PHE A 14 -6.24 4.37 -1.23
CA PHE A 14 -4.97 4.13 -1.89
C PHE A 14 -4.81 5.22 -2.93
N ASP A 15 -3.92 6.16 -2.66
CA ASP A 15 -3.66 7.29 -3.54
C ASP A 15 -2.43 6.99 -4.39
N LEU A 16 -2.63 6.92 -5.69
CA LEU A 16 -1.56 6.75 -6.68
C LEU A 16 -1.06 8.13 -7.09
N HIS A 17 0.24 8.39 -6.92
CA HIS A 17 0.83 9.70 -7.20
C HIS A 17 1.47 9.76 -8.58
N ASP A 18 2.23 8.73 -8.92
CA ASP A 18 2.94 8.65 -10.19
C ASP A 18 3.06 7.20 -10.65
N VAL A 19 3.09 7.04 -11.98
CA VAL A 19 3.38 5.77 -12.64
C VAL A 19 4.37 6.06 -13.75
N SER A 20 5.55 5.46 -13.64
CA SER A 20 6.62 5.61 -14.61
C SER A 20 7.14 4.25 -15.05
N GLN A 21 7.61 4.18 -16.29
CA GLN A 21 8.30 3.01 -16.81
C GLN A 21 9.81 3.26 -16.66
N THR A 22 10.46 2.51 -15.77
CA THR A 22 11.89 2.71 -15.48
C THR A 22 12.79 1.93 -16.45
N ASP A 23 12.24 0.90 -17.09
CA ASP A 23 12.90 0.07 -18.11
C ASP A 23 11.86 -0.55 -19.04
N GLU A 24 12.25 -1.14 -20.17
CA GLU A 24 11.37 -1.71 -21.19
C GLU A 24 10.31 -2.67 -20.61
N SER A 25 10.65 -3.40 -19.56
CA SER A 25 9.77 -4.36 -18.89
C SER A 25 9.44 -4.01 -17.44
N THR A 26 9.81 -2.82 -16.93
CA THR A 26 9.61 -2.47 -15.52
C THR A 26 8.78 -1.20 -15.35
N ILE A 27 7.66 -1.32 -14.63
CA ILE A 27 6.82 -0.20 -14.20
C ILE A 27 7.03 0.05 -12.71
N LEU A 28 7.24 1.30 -12.35
CA LEU A 28 7.28 1.80 -10.98
C LEU A 28 6.05 2.66 -10.72
N ALA A 29 5.31 2.35 -9.66
CA ALA A 29 4.16 3.12 -9.22
C ALA A 29 4.39 3.62 -7.79
N THR A 30 4.25 4.92 -7.55
CA THR A 30 4.39 5.50 -6.20
C THR A 30 3.03 5.81 -5.61
N TRP A 31 2.85 5.54 -4.31
CA TRP A 31 1.52 5.60 -3.70
C TRP A 31 1.56 5.90 -2.19
N THR A 32 0.39 6.28 -1.66
CA THR A 32 0.12 6.40 -0.23
C THR A 32 -1.10 5.55 0.14
N VAL A 33 -0.98 4.79 1.23
CA VAL A 33 -2.11 4.12 1.88
C VAL A 33 -2.55 4.95 3.08
N ARG A 34 -3.85 5.22 3.15
CA ARG A 34 -4.49 5.87 4.29
C ARG A 34 -5.70 5.07 4.71
N GLY A 35 -5.89 4.84 5.99
CA GLY A 35 -7.08 4.15 6.43
C GLY A 35 -7.34 4.20 7.93
N VAL A 36 -8.53 3.81 8.31
CA VAL A 36 -8.95 3.63 9.70
C VAL A 36 -9.29 2.18 9.91
N LEU A 37 -8.56 1.52 10.82
CA LEU A 37 -8.80 0.12 11.17
C LEU A 37 -10.12 -0.04 11.92
N ARG A 38 -10.79 -1.17 11.69
CA ARG A 38 -12.02 -1.59 12.36
C ARG A 38 -11.73 -2.12 13.78
N VAL A 39 -11.12 -1.28 14.62
CA VAL A 39 -10.80 -1.54 16.02
C VAL A 39 -11.40 -0.44 16.91
N PRO A 40 -11.73 -0.71 18.20
CA PRO A 40 -12.47 0.23 19.05
C PRO A 40 -11.83 1.63 19.19
N TRP A 41 -10.50 1.72 19.12
CA TRP A 41 -9.75 2.96 19.26
C TRP A 41 -9.49 3.70 17.93
N LYS A 42 -10.11 3.25 16.83
CA LYS A 42 -10.03 3.87 15.50
C LYS A 42 -8.58 4.16 15.07
N ALA A 43 -7.72 3.13 15.13
CA ALA A 43 -6.33 3.26 14.72
C ALA A 43 -6.24 3.74 13.27
N ARG A 44 -5.49 4.83 13.06
CA ARG A 44 -5.24 5.41 11.75
C ARG A 44 -3.93 4.84 11.19
N LEU A 45 -4.00 4.37 9.96
CA LEU A 45 -2.85 3.95 9.17
C LEU A 45 -2.56 4.99 8.11
N PHE A 46 -1.30 5.38 8.02
CA PHE A 46 -0.79 6.28 7.00
C PHE A 46 0.63 5.85 6.64
N PHE A 47 0.88 5.46 5.40
CA PHE A 47 2.23 5.18 4.92
C PHE A 47 2.36 5.30 3.42
N ASN A 48 3.58 5.58 2.97
CA ASN A 48 3.89 5.65 1.56
C ASN A 48 4.63 4.41 1.12
N GLY A 49 4.66 4.20 -0.17
CA GLY A 49 5.42 3.13 -0.76
C GLY A 49 5.52 3.29 -2.26
N TYR A 50 6.14 2.30 -2.86
CA TYR A 50 6.14 2.11 -4.29
C TYR A 50 5.97 0.63 -4.62
N SER A 51 5.39 0.38 -5.78
CA SER A 51 5.22 -0.94 -6.35
C SER A 51 6.09 -1.05 -7.59
N THR A 52 6.88 -2.10 -7.66
CA THR A 52 7.63 -2.47 -8.86
C THR A 52 6.90 -3.63 -9.53
N TYR A 53 6.57 -3.46 -10.80
CA TYR A 53 5.95 -4.48 -11.65
C TYR A 53 6.90 -4.84 -12.77
N LYS A 54 7.21 -6.14 -12.92
CA LYS A 54 7.91 -6.63 -14.10
C LYS A 54 6.95 -7.30 -15.06
N LEU A 55 7.10 -6.96 -16.33
CA LEU A 55 6.30 -7.43 -17.45
C LEU A 55 7.05 -8.52 -18.23
N ASN A 56 6.32 -9.51 -18.71
CA ASN A 56 6.85 -10.47 -19.68
C ASN A 56 6.77 -9.90 -21.11
N ASP A 57 7.27 -10.66 -22.09
CA ASP A 57 7.25 -10.26 -23.51
C ASP A 57 5.84 -10.03 -24.09
N GLN A 58 4.80 -10.50 -23.40
CA GLN A 58 3.39 -10.27 -23.75
C GLN A 58 2.80 -9.03 -23.05
N GLY A 59 3.60 -8.28 -22.30
CA GLY A 59 3.17 -7.12 -21.51
C GLY A 59 2.38 -7.48 -20.25
N LEU A 60 2.41 -8.74 -19.80
CA LEU A 60 1.70 -9.19 -18.60
C LEU A 60 2.61 -9.11 -17.37
N ILE A 61 2.05 -8.65 -16.25
CA ILE A 61 2.75 -8.59 -14.97
C ILE A 61 3.03 -10.02 -14.48
N PHE A 62 4.31 -10.39 -14.35
CA PHE A 62 4.73 -11.67 -13.78
C PHE A 62 5.35 -11.54 -12.39
N GLU A 63 5.84 -10.35 -12.02
CA GLU A 63 6.36 -10.04 -10.70
C GLU A 63 5.77 -8.71 -10.22
N HIS A 64 5.35 -8.69 -8.95
CA HIS A 64 4.86 -7.51 -8.26
C HIS A 64 5.47 -7.48 -6.86
N ILE A 65 6.27 -6.44 -6.58
CA ILE A 65 6.89 -6.21 -5.28
C ILE A 65 6.41 -4.86 -4.75
N ASP A 66 5.84 -4.87 -3.54
CA ASP A 66 5.50 -3.65 -2.80
C ASP A 66 6.60 -3.33 -1.78
N THR A 67 7.16 -2.13 -1.87
CA THR A 67 8.14 -1.62 -0.92
C THR A 67 7.53 -0.45 -0.15
N TRP A 68 7.57 -0.53 1.17
CA TRP A 68 7.09 0.54 2.04
C TRP A 68 8.23 1.49 2.39
N ASP A 69 7.90 2.76 2.60
CA ASP A 69 8.87 3.80 2.99
C ASP A 69 9.45 3.59 4.41
N ARG A 70 8.95 2.62 5.16
CA ARG A 70 9.35 2.29 6.53
C ARG A 70 9.20 0.82 6.85
N GLY A 71 9.82 0.40 7.96
CA GLY A 71 9.82 -1.00 8.37
C GLY A 71 8.42 -1.51 8.77
N PRO A 72 8.13 -2.81 8.61
CA PRO A 72 6.86 -3.40 9.02
C PRO A 72 6.50 -3.13 10.49
N GLY A 73 7.49 -3.09 11.38
CA GLY A 73 7.27 -2.79 12.80
C GLY A 73 6.68 -1.39 13.05
N GLU A 74 7.11 -0.38 12.29
CA GLU A 74 6.60 0.99 12.41
C GLU A 74 5.15 1.10 11.91
N ILE A 75 4.80 0.31 10.88
CA ILE A 75 3.43 0.18 10.40
C ILE A 75 2.56 -0.51 11.45
N LEU A 76 3.01 -1.64 12.00
CA LEU A 76 2.27 -2.39 13.02
C LEU A 76 2.06 -1.59 14.31
N GLN A 77 3.00 -0.72 14.69
CA GLN A 77 2.81 0.17 15.83
C GLN A 77 1.59 1.09 15.67
N GLN A 78 1.23 1.49 14.45
CA GLN A 78 0.06 2.34 14.21
C GLN A 78 -1.26 1.62 14.56
N PHE A 79 -1.27 0.27 14.54
CA PHE A 79 -2.46 -0.53 14.84
C PHE A 79 -2.90 -0.39 16.30
N PHE A 80 -1.97 -0.07 17.20
CA PHE A 80 -2.21 0.04 18.63
C PHE A 80 -2.30 1.48 19.13
N LYS A 81 -2.07 2.46 18.24
CA LYS A 81 -2.22 3.89 18.56
C LYS A 81 -3.66 4.33 18.33
N ARG A 82 -4.20 5.13 19.27
CA ARG A 82 -5.51 5.76 19.10
C ARG A 82 -5.42 6.79 17.96
N GLY A 83 -6.40 6.81 17.07
CA GLY A 83 -6.47 7.84 16.03
C GLY A 83 -6.65 9.23 16.66
N VAL A 84 -5.71 10.14 16.40
CA VAL A 84 -5.79 11.55 16.83
C VAL A 84 -6.20 12.40 15.62
N TYR A 85 -7.10 13.36 15.84
CA TYR A 85 -7.71 14.21 14.80
C TYR A 85 -6.77 15.29 14.29
#